data_AF-A0A2U1DFP6-F1
#
_entry.id   AF-A0A2U1DFP6-F1
#
_cell.length_a   1.000
_cell.length_b   1.000
_cell.length_c   1.000
_cell.angle_alpha   90.00
_cell.angle_beta   90.00
_cell.angle_gamma   90.00
#
_symmetry.space_group_name_H-M   'P 1'
#
loop_
_entity.id
_entity.type
_entity.pdbx_description
1 polymer ?
#
loop_
_entity_poly.entity_id
_entity_poly.type
_entity_poly.pdbx_seq_one_letter_code
_entity_poly.pdbx_strand_id
1 'polypeptide(L)'
;MGYDVQKALNAAYSMLHGVTYSMDWDKRDGLTADGTTYFDCSGFIYFLLNQAGAIDDSYLKRSHFTGTLKQDLEAAGFIEVSGDKVQAGDIYIWGGNYGAAAGGACHTGMFVDSSNQISSCYYTLGSWNEAVVVLDHDYYWGIDGQPEYHFFHYVGGSSKPVSIDRPVVDTPTTSIEQFKNGGNEFVLGGQFTVTNAQRVNGIFQVRADELTAEPFDWTDNGIPAVLLQNVNGSQSDFKAGDVVRFKPAYNSGTIDEYNTQDNAVGIEYIKGYGIIWYDADKFWKHD
;
A
#
# COMPACT_ATOMS: atom_id res chain seq x y z
N MET A 1 -13.15 -2.33 -26.08
CA MET A 1 -11.96 -1.62 -25.54
C MET A 1 -10.74 -2.20 -26.21
N GLY A 2 -9.65 -1.44 -26.31
CA GLY A 2 -8.42 -1.86 -26.98
C GLY A 2 -7.23 -1.05 -26.48
N TYR A 3 -6.05 -1.64 -26.43
CA TYR A 3 -4.86 -1.01 -25.87
C TYR A 3 -3.99 -0.39 -26.97
N ASP A 4 -3.91 0.94 -26.99
CA ASP A 4 -3.00 1.69 -27.87
C ASP A 4 -1.69 2.01 -27.13
N VAL A 5 -0.66 1.21 -27.41
CA VAL A 5 0.68 1.34 -26.82
C VAL A 5 1.25 2.75 -27.01
N GLN A 6 1.04 3.37 -28.18
CA GLN A 6 1.61 4.69 -28.44
C GLN A 6 0.95 5.77 -27.57
N LYS A 7 -0.36 5.66 -27.31
CA LYS A 7 -1.05 6.53 -26.36
C LYS A 7 -0.57 6.32 -24.93
N ALA A 8 -0.38 5.07 -24.51
CA ALA A 8 0.17 4.76 -23.19
C ALA A 8 1.55 5.39 -23.00
N LEU A 9 2.46 5.21 -23.97
CA LEU A 9 3.80 5.78 -23.95
C LEU A 9 3.78 7.31 -23.93
N ASN A 10 2.97 7.94 -24.81
CA ASN A 10 2.87 9.39 -24.85
C ASN A 10 2.33 9.97 -23.53
N ALA A 11 1.33 9.32 -22.94
CA ALA A 11 0.79 9.71 -21.64
C ALA A 11 1.85 9.56 -20.53
N ALA A 12 2.58 8.44 -20.50
CA ALA A 12 3.63 8.20 -19.53
C ALA A 12 4.76 9.23 -19.61
N TYR A 13 5.27 9.50 -20.82
CA TYR A 13 6.31 10.51 -21.04
C TYR A 13 5.86 11.93 -20.70
N SER A 14 4.57 12.25 -20.90
CA SER A 14 4.03 13.56 -20.53
C SER A 14 4.02 13.83 -19.01
N MET A 15 4.11 12.78 -18.21
CA MET A 15 4.09 12.84 -16.74
C MET A 15 5.50 12.84 -16.13
N LEU A 16 6.55 12.68 -16.94
CA LEU A 16 7.93 12.74 -16.46
C LEU A 16 8.19 14.03 -15.69
N HIS A 17 8.73 13.88 -14.49
CA HIS A 17 9.10 14.99 -13.62
C HIS A 17 7.98 16.04 -13.39
N GLY A 18 6.71 15.60 -13.43
CA GLY A 18 5.53 16.43 -13.16
C GLY A 18 4.56 15.81 -12.14
N VAL A 19 4.98 14.71 -11.52
CA VAL A 19 4.15 13.91 -10.61
C VAL A 19 4.86 13.72 -9.28
N THR A 20 4.12 13.80 -8.17
CA THR A 20 4.58 13.45 -6.83
C THR A 20 3.99 12.11 -6.40
N TYR A 21 4.82 11.27 -5.78
CA TYR A 21 4.37 9.95 -5.32
C TYR A 21 3.45 10.12 -4.12
N SER A 22 2.30 9.45 -4.13
CA SER A 22 1.35 9.52 -3.02
C SER A 22 0.55 8.24 -2.91
N MET A 23 0.57 7.62 -1.72
CA MET A 23 -0.32 6.52 -1.37
C MET A 23 -1.67 7.01 -0.83
N ASP A 24 -1.83 8.33 -0.55
CA ASP A 24 -3.09 8.89 -0.07
C ASP A 24 -4.23 8.50 -1.01
N TRP A 25 -5.26 7.86 -0.46
CA TRP A 25 -6.38 7.30 -1.22
C TRP A 25 -7.02 8.33 -2.17
N ASP A 26 -7.21 9.56 -1.70
CA ASP A 26 -7.87 10.61 -2.48
C ASP A 26 -6.96 11.25 -3.54
N LYS A 27 -5.66 10.90 -3.57
CA LYS A 27 -4.66 11.55 -4.45
C LYS A 27 -3.98 10.59 -5.42
N ARG A 28 -3.85 9.30 -5.05
CA ARG A 28 -3.06 8.27 -5.76
C ARG A 28 -3.48 7.97 -7.21
N ASP A 29 -4.63 8.48 -7.66
CA ASP A 29 -5.22 8.19 -8.98
C ASP A 29 -5.23 9.39 -9.92
N GLY A 30 -4.22 10.26 -9.83
CA GLY A 30 -4.03 11.35 -10.79
C GLY A 30 -4.75 12.64 -10.41
N LEU A 31 -5.07 12.83 -9.12
CA LEU A 31 -5.55 14.12 -8.65
C LEU A 31 -4.48 15.18 -8.92
N THR A 32 -4.88 16.33 -9.48
CA THR A 32 -4.03 17.53 -9.51
C THR A 32 -4.43 18.46 -8.37
N ALA A 33 -3.53 18.69 -7.43
CA ALA A 33 -3.67 19.66 -6.34
C ALA A 33 -2.38 20.46 -6.18
N ASP A 34 -2.49 21.74 -5.83
CA ASP A 34 -1.34 22.63 -5.63
C ASP A 34 -0.36 22.68 -6.84
N GLY A 35 -0.92 22.57 -8.05
CA GLY A 35 -0.16 22.59 -9.30
C GLY A 35 0.65 21.31 -9.56
N THR A 36 0.35 20.23 -8.85
CA THR A 36 1.06 18.93 -8.93
C THR A 36 0.08 17.80 -9.07
N THR A 37 0.43 16.81 -9.90
CA THR A 37 -0.36 15.59 -10.07
C THR A 37 0.20 14.51 -9.16
N TYR A 38 -0.67 13.71 -8.55
CA TYR A 38 -0.28 12.67 -7.61
C TYR A 38 -0.59 11.29 -8.15
N PHE A 39 0.33 10.36 -7.99
CA PHE A 39 0.12 8.96 -8.34
C PHE A 39 0.86 8.03 -7.37
N ASP A 40 0.27 6.89 -7.03
CA ASP A 40 1.07 5.71 -6.66
C ASP A 40 1.43 4.87 -7.89
N CYS A 41 2.20 3.80 -7.70
CA CYS A 41 2.64 2.95 -8.82
C CYS A 41 1.47 2.36 -9.60
N SER A 42 0.42 1.90 -8.90
CA SER A 42 -0.75 1.28 -9.50
C SER A 42 -1.68 2.28 -10.17
N GLY A 43 -2.01 3.38 -9.50
CA GLY A 43 -2.86 4.46 -10.01
C GLY A 43 -2.27 5.07 -11.27
N PHE A 44 -0.94 5.19 -11.36
CA PHE A 44 -0.27 5.58 -12.61
C PHE A 44 -0.56 4.60 -13.74
N ILE A 45 -0.49 3.29 -13.50
CA ILE A 45 -0.75 2.29 -14.53
C ILE A 45 -2.22 2.22 -14.92
N TYR A 46 -3.16 2.31 -13.97
CA TYR A 46 -4.59 2.43 -14.29
C TYR A 46 -4.87 3.69 -15.14
N PHE A 47 -4.23 4.81 -14.81
CA PHE A 47 -4.30 6.01 -15.64
C PHE A 47 -3.79 5.75 -17.07
N LEU A 48 -2.63 5.11 -17.24
CA LEU A 48 -2.10 4.79 -18.57
C LEU A 48 -3.00 3.83 -19.36
N LEU A 49 -3.53 2.79 -18.71
CA LEU A 49 -4.47 1.85 -19.32
C LEU A 49 -5.74 2.57 -19.78
N ASN A 50 -6.24 3.54 -19.00
CA ASN A 50 -7.37 4.37 -19.37
C ASN A 50 -7.07 5.27 -20.57
N GLN A 51 -5.93 5.99 -20.55
CA GLN A 51 -5.51 6.84 -21.68
C GLN A 51 -5.29 6.04 -22.97
N ALA A 52 -4.84 4.79 -22.85
CA ALA A 52 -4.63 3.88 -23.95
C ALA A 52 -5.91 3.20 -24.46
N GLY A 53 -7.04 3.33 -23.75
CA GLY A 53 -8.34 2.76 -24.11
C GLY A 53 -8.54 1.29 -23.72
N ALA A 54 -7.64 0.73 -22.90
CA ALA A 54 -7.72 -0.65 -22.41
C ALA A 54 -8.80 -0.83 -21.35
N ILE A 55 -9.00 0.18 -20.51
CA ILE A 55 -10.03 0.25 -19.47
C ILE A 55 -10.78 1.59 -19.53
N ASP A 56 -12.00 1.65 -18.99
CA ASP A 56 -12.73 2.90 -18.81
C ASP A 56 -12.47 3.51 -17.42
N ASP A 57 -13.17 4.59 -17.07
CA ASP A 57 -13.00 5.32 -15.80
C ASP A 57 -13.65 4.63 -14.58
N SER A 58 -14.22 3.43 -14.75
CA SER A 58 -14.89 2.70 -13.67
C SER A 58 -13.94 2.27 -12.54
N TYR A 59 -12.64 2.15 -12.81
CA TYR A 59 -11.65 1.82 -11.78
C TYR A 59 -11.61 2.87 -10.66
N LEU A 60 -11.89 4.15 -10.96
CA LEU A 60 -11.96 5.24 -9.98
C LEU A 60 -13.13 5.10 -8.99
N LYS A 61 -14.10 4.22 -9.27
CA LYS A 61 -15.30 4.02 -8.46
C LYS A 61 -15.20 2.78 -7.55
N ARG A 62 -14.04 2.13 -7.53
CA ARG A 62 -13.81 0.92 -6.74
C ARG A 62 -12.40 0.90 -6.16
N SER A 63 -12.23 0.06 -5.15
CA SER A 63 -10.89 -0.29 -4.69
C SER A 63 -10.10 -0.97 -5.81
N HIS A 64 -8.90 -0.48 -6.05
CA HIS A 64 -7.96 -1.01 -7.03
C HIS A 64 -6.54 -0.75 -6.55
N PHE A 65 -5.63 -1.66 -6.85
CA PHE A 65 -4.23 -1.64 -6.40
C PHE A 65 -3.41 -2.62 -7.25
N THR A 66 -2.09 -2.67 -7.05
CA THR A 66 -1.19 -3.54 -7.83
C THR A 66 -1.66 -5.02 -7.84
N GLY A 67 -2.17 -5.54 -6.74
CA GLY A 67 -2.71 -6.91 -6.67
C GLY A 67 -3.98 -7.17 -7.52
N THR A 68 -4.88 -6.19 -7.69
CA THR A 68 -6.04 -6.35 -8.59
C THR A 68 -5.68 -6.20 -10.06
N LEU A 69 -4.54 -5.59 -10.35
CA LEU A 69 -4.13 -5.22 -11.71
C LEU A 69 -4.04 -6.43 -12.64
N LYS A 70 -3.62 -7.60 -12.15
CA LYS A 70 -3.61 -8.85 -12.94
C LYS A 70 -4.97 -9.15 -13.58
N GLN A 71 -6.04 -9.14 -12.77
CA GLN A 71 -7.38 -9.48 -13.23
C GLN A 71 -7.89 -8.44 -14.23
N ASP A 72 -7.59 -7.17 -14.00
CA ASP A 72 -7.97 -6.08 -14.90
C ASP A 72 -7.21 -6.13 -16.23
N LEU A 73 -5.93 -6.47 -16.21
CA LEU A 73 -5.11 -6.69 -17.40
C LEU A 73 -5.65 -7.87 -18.22
N GLU A 74 -5.93 -9.01 -17.58
CA GLU A 74 -6.53 -10.18 -18.24
C GLU A 74 -7.90 -9.85 -18.85
N ALA A 75 -8.74 -9.11 -18.12
CA ALA A 75 -10.04 -8.66 -18.62
C ALA A 75 -9.92 -7.67 -19.79
N ALA A 76 -8.86 -6.85 -19.81
CA ALA A 76 -8.55 -5.94 -20.90
C ALA A 76 -7.95 -6.65 -22.14
N GLY A 77 -7.54 -7.91 -22.03
CA GLY A 77 -6.97 -8.70 -23.13
C GLY A 77 -5.44 -8.83 -23.13
N PHE A 78 -4.82 -8.63 -21.97
CA PHE A 78 -3.42 -8.97 -21.74
C PHE A 78 -3.28 -10.44 -21.35
N ILE A 79 -2.12 -11.03 -21.66
CA ILE A 79 -1.71 -12.34 -21.20
C ILE A 79 -0.36 -12.24 -20.49
N GLU A 80 -0.14 -13.10 -19.50
CA GLU A 80 1.17 -13.20 -18.86
C GLU A 80 2.20 -13.80 -19.83
N VAL A 81 3.39 -13.21 -19.88
CA VAL A 81 4.51 -13.64 -20.73
C VAL A 81 5.76 -13.89 -19.90
N SER A 82 6.65 -14.72 -20.44
CA SER A 82 7.95 -15.00 -19.83
C SER A 82 8.88 -13.79 -19.88
N GLY A 83 9.79 -13.72 -18.91
CA GLY A 83 10.71 -12.58 -18.72
C GLY A 83 11.59 -12.21 -19.92
N ASP A 84 11.86 -13.17 -20.80
CA ASP A 84 12.66 -13.03 -22.01
C ASP A 84 11.90 -12.43 -23.21
N LYS A 85 10.63 -12.04 -23.05
CA LYS A 85 9.74 -11.62 -24.15
C LYS A 85 9.12 -10.23 -23.96
N VAL A 86 9.70 -9.38 -23.12
CA VAL A 86 9.16 -8.04 -22.87
C VAL A 86 9.39 -7.09 -24.04
N GLN A 87 8.43 -6.20 -24.25
CA GLN A 87 8.50 -5.12 -25.22
C GLN A 87 7.78 -3.86 -24.72
N ALA A 88 7.92 -2.77 -25.47
CA ALA A 88 7.24 -1.51 -25.16
C ALA A 88 5.72 -1.71 -25.03
N GLY A 89 5.13 -1.19 -23.95
CA GLY A 89 3.72 -1.32 -23.61
C GLY A 89 3.38 -2.54 -22.76
N ASP A 90 4.32 -3.44 -22.50
CA ASP A 90 4.09 -4.53 -21.55
C ASP A 90 4.05 -3.97 -20.12
N ILE A 91 3.17 -4.53 -19.29
CA ILE A 91 3.01 -4.11 -17.89
C ILE A 91 3.73 -5.12 -17.01
N TYR A 92 4.53 -4.65 -16.06
CA TYR A 92 5.14 -5.52 -15.06
C TYR A 92 4.45 -5.38 -13.72
N ILE A 93 4.39 -6.46 -12.97
CA ILE A 93 4.01 -6.49 -11.56
C ILE A 93 5.14 -7.20 -10.81
N TRP A 94 5.65 -6.56 -9.76
CA TRP A 94 6.60 -7.12 -8.81
C TRP A 94 5.88 -7.45 -7.50
N GLY A 95 6.29 -8.53 -6.83
CA GLY A 95 5.76 -8.98 -5.54
C GLY A 95 4.80 -10.17 -5.65
N GLY A 96 4.83 -11.05 -4.65
CA GLY A 96 4.13 -12.35 -4.66
C GLY A 96 2.61 -12.31 -4.41
N ASN A 97 1.98 -11.14 -4.42
CA ASN A 97 0.54 -10.96 -4.20
C ASN A 97 -0.23 -10.54 -5.47
N TYR A 98 0.38 -10.67 -6.66
CA TYR A 98 -0.27 -10.38 -7.94
C TYR A 98 -1.49 -11.31 -8.18
N GLY A 99 -2.70 -10.73 -8.26
CA GLY A 99 -3.97 -11.48 -8.34
C GLY A 99 -4.69 -11.69 -7.01
N ALA A 100 -4.06 -11.35 -5.88
CA ALA A 100 -4.73 -11.22 -4.58
C ALA A 100 -5.26 -9.80 -4.38
N ALA A 101 -6.32 -9.64 -3.59
CA ALA A 101 -6.92 -8.33 -3.28
C ALA A 101 -6.05 -7.46 -2.32
N ALA A 102 -4.72 -7.44 -2.49
CA ALA A 102 -3.77 -6.72 -1.63
C ALA A 102 -2.88 -5.74 -2.41
N GLY A 103 -2.60 -4.55 -1.84
CA GLY A 103 -1.85 -3.46 -2.49
C GLY A 103 -0.46 -3.14 -1.94
N GLY A 104 -0.08 -3.65 -0.75
CA GLY A 104 1.01 -3.07 0.05
C GLY A 104 2.43 -3.63 -0.10
N ALA A 105 2.70 -4.57 -1.02
CA ALA A 105 4.05 -5.16 -1.18
C ALA A 105 4.41 -5.43 -2.64
N CYS A 106 3.83 -4.64 -3.54
CA CYS A 106 3.94 -4.88 -4.97
C CYS A 106 4.18 -3.57 -5.72
N HIS A 107 5.19 -3.57 -6.60
CA HIS A 107 5.48 -2.44 -7.47
C HIS A 107 5.00 -2.75 -8.90
N THR A 108 4.62 -1.74 -9.65
CA THR A 108 4.19 -1.92 -11.05
C THR A 108 4.60 -0.74 -11.89
N GLY A 109 4.70 -0.99 -13.19
CA GLY A 109 5.06 -0.03 -14.20
C GLY A 109 4.87 -0.61 -15.59
N MET A 110 5.31 0.13 -16.60
CA MET A 110 5.20 -0.25 -18.00
C MET A 110 6.59 -0.26 -18.62
N PHE A 111 6.90 -1.28 -19.41
CA PHE A 111 8.10 -1.29 -20.25
C PHE A 111 7.97 -0.22 -21.35
N VAL A 112 9.00 0.60 -21.52
CA VAL A 112 9.07 1.59 -22.62
C VAL A 112 9.86 1.08 -23.81
N ASP A 113 10.67 0.04 -23.59
CA ASP A 113 11.38 -0.75 -24.59
C ASP A 113 11.70 -2.15 -24.00
N SER A 114 12.65 -2.88 -24.57
CA SER A 114 13.02 -4.23 -24.12
C SER A 114 13.83 -4.30 -22.82
N SER A 115 14.17 -3.17 -22.21
CA SER A 115 15.07 -3.11 -21.04
C SER A 115 14.69 -2.02 -20.04
N ASN A 116 14.09 -0.92 -20.50
CA ASN A 116 13.72 0.20 -19.67
C ASN A 116 12.24 0.17 -19.31
N GLN A 117 11.93 0.64 -18.11
CA GLN A 117 10.58 0.77 -17.58
C GLN A 117 10.27 2.20 -17.12
N ILE A 118 8.99 2.55 -17.14
CA ILE A 118 8.44 3.77 -16.57
C ILE A 118 7.38 3.45 -15.51
N SER A 119 7.49 4.08 -14.34
CA SER A 119 6.55 3.92 -13.22
C SER A 119 6.48 5.20 -12.40
N SER A 120 5.36 5.41 -11.68
CA SER A 120 5.33 6.33 -10.54
C SER A 120 5.98 5.62 -9.37
N CYS A 121 7.21 6.03 -9.06
CA CYS A 121 8.15 5.25 -8.31
C CYS A 121 8.34 5.84 -6.92
N TYR A 122 8.29 4.99 -5.89
CA TYR A 122 8.67 5.39 -4.53
C TYR A 122 10.18 5.67 -4.41
N TYR A 123 10.98 5.21 -5.39
CA TYR A 123 12.43 5.39 -5.47
C TYR A 123 12.89 6.85 -5.37
N THR A 124 12.06 7.81 -5.81
CA THR A 124 12.36 9.24 -5.66
C THR A 124 12.09 9.75 -4.24
N LEU A 125 11.72 8.85 -3.32
CA LEU A 125 11.37 9.12 -1.93
C LEU A 125 10.23 10.14 -1.78
N GLY A 126 9.33 10.19 -2.77
CA GLY A 126 8.24 11.16 -2.80
C GLY A 126 8.69 12.59 -3.08
N SER A 127 9.87 12.77 -3.68
CA SER A 127 10.34 14.09 -4.10
C SER A 127 9.34 14.75 -5.04
N TRP A 128 9.14 16.04 -4.80
CA TRP A 128 8.09 16.82 -5.45
C TRP A 128 8.32 16.86 -6.97
N ASN A 129 7.33 16.46 -7.75
CA ASN A 129 7.39 16.39 -9.21
C ASN A 129 8.54 15.52 -9.73
N GLU A 130 8.87 14.42 -9.07
CA GLU A 130 9.94 13.52 -9.52
C GLU A 130 9.51 12.06 -9.61
N ALA A 131 8.30 11.69 -9.21
CA ALA A 131 7.89 10.30 -9.04
C ALA A 131 7.88 9.48 -10.32
N VAL A 132 7.51 10.06 -11.46
CA VAL A 132 7.52 9.33 -12.74
C VAL A 132 8.91 9.42 -13.36
N VAL A 133 9.58 8.27 -13.45
CA VAL A 133 10.95 8.14 -13.95
C VAL A 133 11.07 6.96 -14.93
N VAL A 134 12.02 7.07 -15.86
CA VAL A 134 12.47 5.93 -16.66
C VAL A 134 13.74 5.36 -16.04
N LEU A 135 13.75 4.05 -15.81
CA LEU A 135 14.89 3.32 -15.28
C LEU A 135 15.07 2.02 -16.05
N ASP A 136 16.31 1.51 -16.09
CA ASP A 136 16.53 0.13 -16.48
C ASP A 136 15.79 -0.80 -15.49
N HIS A 137 15.01 -1.73 -16.03
CA HIS A 137 14.14 -2.61 -15.25
C HIS A 137 14.95 -3.49 -14.31
N ASP A 138 15.96 -4.19 -14.82
CA ASP A 138 16.73 -5.18 -14.06
C ASP A 138 17.59 -4.52 -12.99
N TYR A 139 18.12 -3.33 -13.27
CA TYR A 139 18.81 -2.49 -12.30
C TYR A 139 17.90 -2.11 -11.15
N TYR A 140 16.71 -1.59 -11.44
CA TYR A 140 15.78 -1.15 -10.40
C TYR A 140 15.21 -2.33 -9.61
N TRP A 141 14.86 -3.41 -10.30
CA TRP A 141 14.44 -4.68 -9.69
C TRP A 141 15.51 -5.24 -8.75
N GLY A 142 16.79 -5.13 -9.13
CA GLY A 142 17.93 -5.49 -8.29
C GLY A 142 18.04 -4.64 -7.02
N ILE A 143 17.78 -3.35 -7.11
CA ILE A 143 17.76 -2.44 -5.94
C ILE A 143 16.58 -2.76 -5.02
N ASP A 144 15.44 -3.16 -5.58
CA ASP A 144 14.21 -3.51 -4.85
C ASP A 144 14.28 -4.91 -4.20
N GLY A 145 15.45 -5.55 -4.20
CA GLY A 145 15.67 -6.84 -3.56
C GLY A 145 15.20 -8.04 -4.37
N GLN A 146 15.04 -7.86 -5.69
CA GLN A 146 14.68 -8.92 -6.64
C GLN A 146 13.36 -9.64 -6.28
N PRO A 147 12.24 -8.91 -6.07
CA PRO A 147 10.95 -9.51 -5.79
C PRO A 147 10.50 -10.45 -6.92
N GLU A 148 9.54 -11.35 -6.63
CA GLU A 148 8.87 -12.12 -7.70
C GLU A 148 8.32 -11.17 -8.77
N TYR A 149 8.35 -11.55 -10.06
CA TYR A 149 7.91 -10.68 -11.15
C TYR A 149 7.01 -11.40 -12.14
N HIS A 150 6.06 -10.64 -12.70
CA HIS A 150 5.09 -11.07 -13.70
C HIS A 150 4.95 -10.00 -14.76
N PHE A 151 5.02 -10.39 -16.03
CA PHE A 151 4.93 -9.45 -17.16
C PHE A 151 3.71 -9.77 -18.01
N PHE A 152 3.04 -8.73 -18.48
CA PHE A 152 1.76 -8.83 -19.17
C PHE A 152 1.85 -8.15 -20.53
N HIS A 153 1.55 -8.92 -21.58
CA HIS A 153 1.59 -8.49 -22.96
C HIS A 153 0.19 -8.43 -23.56
N TYR A 154 -0.12 -7.35 -24.26
CA TYR A 154 -1.42 -7.17 -24.92
C TYR A 154 -1.52 -7.96 -26.23
N VAL A 155 -2.46 -8.91 -26.31
CA VAL A 155 -2.69 -9.73 -27.51
C VAL A 155 -4.05 -9.51 -28.17
N GLY A 156 -4.88 -8.65 -27.58
CA GLY A 156 -6.25 -8.40 -28.03
C GLY A 156 -7.27 -9.38 -27.46
N GLY A 157 -8.48 -8.89 -27.18
CA GLY A 157 -9.57 -9.70 -26.63
C GLY A 157 -10.93 -9.04 -26.83
N SER A 158 -11.87 -9.81 -27.42
CA SER A 158 -13.28 -9.45 -27.51
C SER A 158 -13.86 -9.29 -26.10
N SER A 159 -14.44 -8.12 -25.81
CA SER A 159 -15.19 -7.86 -24.58
C SER A 159 -16.14 -9.02 -24.27
N LYS A 160 -15.83 -9.84 -23.26
CA LYS A 160 -16.85 -10.66 -22.60
C LYS A 160 -17.45 -9.82 -21.48
N PRO A 161 -18.79 -9.74 -21.36
CA PRO A 161 -19.41 -9.09 -20.21
C PRO A 161 -19.02 -9.87 -18.95
N VAL A 162 -18.48 -9.16 -17.95
CA VAL A 162 -18.32 -9.72 -16.61
C VAL A 162 -19.73 -9.89 -16.02
N SER A 163 -20.10 -11.15 -15.77
CA SER A 163 -21.25 -11.50 -14.95
C SER A 163 -20.93 -11.21 -13.49
N ILE A 164 -21.82 -10.49 -12.83
CA ILE A 164 -21.78 -10.15 -11.41
C ILE A 164 -22.51 -11.27 -10.60
N ASP A 165 -21.97 -11.61 -9.42
CA ASP A 165 -22.48 -12.53 -8.33
C ASP A 165 -22.44 -14.06 -8.57
N ARG A 166 -22.14 -15.00 -7.63
CA ARG A 166 -21.78 -15.13 -6.17
C ARG A 166 -21.49 -16.65 -5.88
N PRO A 167 -21.02 -17.16 -4.70
CA PRO A 167 -21.00 -16.59 -3.34
C PRO A 167 -19.63 -16.58 -2.61
N VAL A 168 -19.46 -15.63 -1.68
CA VAL A 168 -18.42 -15.69 -0.63
C VAL A 168 -18.87 -16.70 0.42
N VAL A 169 -18.03 -17.71 0.66
CA VAL A 169 -18.20 -18.63 1.79
C VAL A 169 -17.63 -17.96 3.03
N ASP A 170 -18.51 -17.67 3.97
CA ASP A 170 -18.19 -17.10 5.29
C ASP A 170 -17.41 -18.15 6.09
N THR A 171 -16.08 -17.99 6.12
CA THR A 171 -15.20 -18.73 7.03
C THR A 171 -14.65 -17.69 8.00
N PRO A 172 -14.67 -17.92 9.33
CA PRO A 172 -14.13 -16.94 10.27
C PRO A 172 -12.64 -16.76 9.98
N THR A 173 -12.29 -15.62 9.40
CA THR A 173 -10.91 -15.20 9.16
C THR A 173 -10.38 -14.60 10.45
N THR A 174 -9.19 -15.04 10.87
CA THR A 174 -8.44 -14.46 12.00
C THR A 174 -8.19 -12.97 11.74
N SER A 175 -8.00 -12.14 12.77
CA SER A 175 -7.80 -10.70 12.55
C SER A 175 -6.50 -10.40 11.80
N ILE A 176 -5.48 -11.26 11.90
CA ILE A 176 -4.30 -11.23 11.01
C ILE A 176 -4.70 -11.45 9.55
N GLU A 177 -5.57 -12.42 9.27
CA GLU A 177 -6.10 -12.61 7.90
C GLU A 177 -6.95 -11.41 7.49
N GLN A 178 -7.68 -10.77 8.41
CA GLN A 178 -8.43 -9.55 8.11
C GLN A 178 -7.49 -8.38 7.77
N PHE A 179 -6.40 -8.17 8.50
CA PHE A 179 -5.37 -7.19 8.13
C PHE A 179 -4.75 -7.52 6.77
N LYS A 180 -4.39 -8.78 6.53
CA LYS A 180 -3.81 -9.20 5.24
C LYS A 180 -4.80 -9.00 4.09
N ASN A 181 -6.07 -9.30 4.31
CA ASN A 181 -7.17 -9.06 3.37
C ASN A 181 -7.47 -7.56 3.20
N GLY A 182 -7.20 -6.76 4.23
CA GLY A 182 -7.34 -5.30 4.25
C GLY A 182 -6.09 -4.56 3.76
N GLY A 183 -5.16 -5.23 3.08
CA GLY A 183 -3.98 -4.58 2.50
C GLY A 183 -2.84 -4.32 3.47
N ASN A 184 -2.83 -5.00 4.62
CA ASN A 184 -1.95 -4.76 5.76
C ASN A 184 -2.10 -3.34 6.32
N GLU A 185 -3.19 -2.61 6.05
CA GLU A 185 -3.36 -1.25 6.53
C GLU A 185 -4.02 -1.23 7.91
N PHE A 186 -3.70 -0.20 8.69
CA PHE A 186 -4.41 0.10 9.92
C PHE A 186 -4.85 1.56 9.92
N VAL A 187 -5.99 1.82 10.56
CA VAL A 187 -6.45 3.15 10.94
C VAL A 187 -6.94 3.05 12.38
N LEU A 188 -6.47 3.95 13.24
CA LEU A 188 -6.81 4.04 14.66
C LEU A 188 -7.47 5.40 14.90
N GLY A 189 -8.80 5.47 14.78
CA GLY A 189 -9.55 6.69 15.11
C GLY A 189 -9.88 6.78 16.61
N GLY A 190 -9.89 5.65 17.29
CA GLY A 190 -10.40 5.46 18.64
C GLY A 190 -9.53 6.03 19.74
N GLN A 191 -10.21 6.40 20.83
CA GLN A 191 -9.55 6.74 22.09
C GLN A 191 -9.37 5.48 22.91
N PHE A 192 -8.31 5.42 23.73
CA PHE A 192 -8.06 4.30 24.63
C PHE A 192 -7.56 4.78 25.99
N THR A 193 -7.68 3.92 27.00
CA THR A 193 -7.28 4.25 28.37
C THR A 193 -5.88 3.72 28.66
N VAL A 194 -5.01 4.58 29.18
CA VAL A 194 -3.71 4.18 29.71
C VAL A 194 -3.91 3.35 30.98
N THR A 195 -3.44 2.10 31.00
CA THR A 195 -3.51 1.23 32.19
C THR A 195 -2.25 1.33 33.03
N ASN A 196 -1.11 1.62 32.41
CA ASN A 196 0.17 1.86 33.08
C ASN A 196 1.08 2.75 32.22
N ALA A 197 2.03 3.46 32.83
CA ALA A 197 3.02 4.27 32.13
C ALA A 197 4.36 4.24 32.86
N GLN A 198 5.46 4.09 32.13
CA GLN A 198 6.81 4.14 32.70
C GLN A 198 7.88 4.46 31.65
N ARG A 199 9.09 4.77 32.12
CA ARG A 199 10.27 4.89 31.26
C ARG A 199 10.96 3.55 31.11
N VAL A 200 11.12 3.09 29.87
CA VAL A 200 11.87 1.88 29.51
C VAL A 200 12.77 2.21 28.33
N ASN A 201 14.04 1.81 28.42
CA ASN A 201 15.07 2.08 27.39
C ASN A 201 15.21 3.58 27.01
N GLY A 202 15.00 4.48 27.98
CA GLY A 202 15.10 5.92 27.75
C GLY A 202 13.86 6.57 27.11
N ILE A 203 12.88 5.78 26.67
CA ILE A 203 11.62 6.23 26.08
C ILE A 203 10.53 6.17 27.13
N PHE A 204 9.66 7.19 27.16
CA PHE A 204 8.45 7.14 27.98
C PHE A 204 7.35 6.41 27.21
N GLN A 205 6.79 5.38 27.82
CA GLN A 205 5.91 4.43 27.17
C GLN A 205 4.66 4.22 28.00
N VAL A 206 3.55 3.89 27.35
CA VAL A 206 2.28 3.55 27.99
C VAL A 206 1.86 2.13 27.61
N ARG A 207 1.14 1.50 28.53
CA ARG A 207 0.39 0.26 28.29
C ARG A 207 -1.09 0.62 28.15
N ALA A 208 -1.74 -0.01 27.18
CA ALA A 208 -3.17 0.03 26.99
C ALA A 208 -3.66 -1.40 26.74
N ASP A 209 -4.32 -2.00 27.73
CA ASP A 209 -4.76 -3.41 27.66
C ASP A 209 -5.72 -3.66 26.48
N GLU A 210 -6.38 -2.59 26.03
CA GLU A 210 -7.27 -2.51 24.87
C GLU A 210 -6.54 -2.67 23.53
N LEU A 211 -5.19 -2.62 23.48
CA LEU A 211 -4.40 -2.67 22.25
C LEU A 211 -3.26 -3.68 22.31
N THR A 212 -2.64 -3.86 23.47
CA THR A 212 -1.38 -4.60 23.57
C THR A 212 -1.57 -6.11 23.42
N ALA A 213 -0.63 -6.75 22.72
CA ALA A 213 -0.50 -8.21 22.66
C ALA A 213 -0.11 -8.79 24.02
N GLU A 214 -0.43 -10.06 24.22
CA GLU A 214 -0.01 -10.84 25.39
C GLU A 214 0.85 -12.04 24.95
N PRO A 215 1.89 -12.41 25.70
CA PRO A 215 2.32 -11.80 26.96
C PRO A 215 2.94 -10.41 26.75
N PHE A 216 2.59 -9.46 27.63
CA PHE A 216 3.08 -8.08 27.54
C PHE A 216 4.55 -7.93 27.97
N ASP A 217 5.37 -7.36 27.09
CA ASP A 217 6.71 -6.85 27.38
C ASP A 217 6.82 -5.35 27.05
N TRP A 218 7.54 -4.59 27.89
CA TRP A 218 7.68 -3.14 27.68
C TRP A 218 8.61 -2.75 26.53
N THR A 219 9.51 -3.63 26.12
CA THR A 219 10.39 -3.43 24.97
C THR A 219 9.64 -3.66 23.67
N ASP A 220 8.71 -4.63 23.67
CA ASP A 220 8.02 -5.09 22.46
C ASP A 220 6.62 -4.49 22.29
N ASN A 221 5.89 -4.21 23.38
CA ASN A 221 4.47 -3.80 23.35
C ASN A 221 4.23 -2.40 23.93
N GLY A 222 5.24 -1.78 24.55
CA GLY A 222 5.09 -0.46 25.15
C GLY A 222 4.86 0.59 24.06
N ILE A 223 3.74 1.32 24.12
CA ILE A 223 3.42 2.33 23.12
C ILE A 223 4.19 3.61 23.47
N PRO A 224 5.10 4.11 22.61
CA PRO A 224 5.82 5.34 22.92
C PRO A 224 4.85 6.51 23.08
N ALA A 225 4.95 7.21 24.21
CA ALA A 225 4.13 8.38 24.54
C ALA A 225 4.21 9.47 23.45
N VAL A 226 5.32 9.51 22.70
CA VAL A 226 5.53 10.46 21.60
C VAL A 226 4.50 10.30 20.47
N LEU A 227 3.93 9.11 20.31
CA LEU A 227 2.92 8.81 19.28
C LEU A 227 1.53 9.32 19.68
N LEU A 228 1.33 9.66 20.96
CA LEU A 228 0.02 9.86 21.54
C LEU A 228 -0.26 11.32 21.90
N GLN A 229 -1.53 11.66 21.93
CA GLN A 229 -2.03 12.91 22.45
C GLN A 229 -3.14 12.64 23.46
N ASN A 230 -3.14 13.36 24.57
CA ASN A 230 -4.21 13.28 25.56
C ASN A 230 -5.45 13.99 25.02
N VAL A 231 -6.62 13.38 25.20
CA VAL A 231 -7.89 13.91 24.71
C VAL A 231 -8.39 15.05 25.60
N ASN A 232 -8.01 15.06 26.88
CA ASN A 232 -8.48 16.00 27.90
C ASN A 232 -7.50 17.17 28.20
N GLY A 233 -6.38 17.30 27.48
CA GLY A 233 -5.47 18.45 27.64
C GLY A 233 -4.01 18.19 27.26
N SER A 234 -3.13 19.20 27.38
CA SER A 234 -1.75 19.19 26.86
C SER A 234 -0.70 18.54 27.80
N GLN A 235 -1.03 17.48 28.54
CA GLN A 235 -0.05 16.82 29.40
C GLN A 235 0.81 15.82 28.62
N SER A 236 2.14 15.96 28.72
CA SER A 236 3.14 15.02 28.19
C SER A 236 3.39 13.81 29.10
N ASP A 237 2.93 13.90 30.35
CA ASP A 237 3.17 12.91 31.40
C ASP A 237 1.91 12.05 31.59
N PHE A 238 1.75 11.07 30.72
CA PHE A 238 0.67 10.08 30.81
C PHE A 238 0.77 9.26 32.11
N LYS A 239 -0.39 9.00 32.72
CA LYS A 239 -0.53 8.11 33.89
C LYS A 239 -1.71 7.17 33.69
N ALA A 240 -1.77 6.14 34.53
CA ALA A 240 -2.91 5.24 34.56
C ALA A 240 -4.24 6.02 34.73
N GLY A 241 -5.23 5.71 33.90
CA GLY A 241 -6.52 6.37 33.83
C GLY A 241 -6.61 7.54 32.84
N ASP A 242 -5.52 7.97 32.21
CA ASP A 242 -5.59 8.98 31.16
C ASP A 242 -6.23 8.41 29.89
N VAL A 243 -7.08 9.22 29.24
CA VAL A 243 -7.70 8.89 27.95
C VAL A 243 -6.89 9.58 26.84
N VAL A 244 -6.40 8.78 25.92
CA VAL A 244 -5.45 9.20 24.87
C VAL A 244 -5.89 8.67 23.51
N ARG A 245 -5.27 9.18 22.45
CA ARG A 245 -5.39 8.67 21.09
C ARG A 245 -4.07 8.85 20.34
N PHE A 246 -3.88 8.11 19.26
CA PHE A 246 -2.76 8.36 18.35
C PHE A 246 -2.85 9.77 17.76
N LYS A 247 -1.71 10.43 17.58
CA LYS A 247 -1.63 11.69 16.83
C LYS A 247 -1.98 11.40 15.36
N PRO A 248 -2.53 12.38 14.62
CA PRO A 248 -2.88 12.20 13.21
C PRO A 248 -1.73 11.74 12.30
N ALA A 249 -0.47 11.98 12.69
CA ALA A 249 0.70 11.54 11.94
C ALA A 249 1.03 10.04 12.12
N TYR A 250 0.42 9.37 13.09
CA TYR A 250 0.74 7.99 13.49
C TYR A 250 -0.52 7.13 13.65
N ASN A 251 -1.69 7.64 13.30
CA ASN A 251 -2.94 6.93 13.52
C ASN A 251 -3.38 6.14 12.28
N SER A 252 -2.58 6.13 11.22
CA SER A 252 -2.76 5.23 10.09
C SER A 252 -1.39 4.84 9.54
N GLY A 253 -1.36 3.72 8.83
CA GLY A 253 -0.14 3.18 8.24
C GLY A 253 -0.31 1.73 7.82
N THR A 254 0.82 1.04 7.67
CA THR A 254 0.87 -0.39 7.33
C THR A 254 1.37 -1.21 8.51
N ILE A 255 0.95 -2.47 8.56
CA ILE A 255 1.54 -3.51 9.40
C ILE A 255 2.87 -3.90 8.76
N ASP A 256 3.96 -3.73 9.50
CA ASP A 256 5.32 -4.05 9.05
C ASP A 256 5.65 -5.52 9.27
N GLU A 257 5.15 -6.12 10.36
CA GLU A 257 5.37 -7.54 10.67
C GLU A 257 4.14 -8.24 11.27
N TYR A 258 4.06 -9.56 11.07
CA TYR A 258 3.04 -10.42 11.66
C TYR A 258 3.69 -11.48 12.54
N ASN A 259 3.18 -11.65 13.75
CA ASN A 259 3.49 -12.81 14.59
C ASN A 259 2.22 -13.66 14.72
N THR A 260 2.14 -14.71 13.90
CA THR A 260 0.99 -15.62 13.86
C THR A 260 0.89 -16.52 15.08
N GLN A 261 2.01 -16.76 15.79
CA GLN A 261 2.00 -17.59 16.99
C GLN A 261 1.32 -16.87 18.15
N ASP A 262 1.52 -15.56 18.25
CA ASP A 262 1.02 -14.72 19.34
C ASP A 262 -0.18 -13.84 18.92
N ASN A 263 -0.74 -14.09 17.72
CA ASN A 263 -1.82 -13.29 17.12
C ASN A 263 -1.55 -11.77 17.18
N ALA A 264 -0.36 -11.35 16.76
CA ALA A 264 0.07 -9.97 16.89
C ALA A 264 0.47 -9.32 15.55
N VAL A 265 0.31 -8.00 15.49
CA VAL A 265 0.74 -7.13 14.39
C VAL A 265 1.80 -6.15 14.89
N GLY A 266 2.87 -6.00 14.14
CA GLY A 266 4.02 -5.16 14.46
C GLY A 266 4.10 -3.94 13.56
N ILE A 267 4.32 -2.77 14.15
CA ILE A 267 4.46 -1.50 13.41
C ILE A 267 5.71 -0.74 13.89
N GLU A 268 6.57 -0.34 12.96
CA GLU A 268 7.70 0.58 13.18
C GLU A 268 7.27 2.03 12.88
N TYR A 269 6.67 2.70 13.86
CA TYR A 269 6.23 4.10 13.70
C TYR A 269 7.36 5.10 13.51
N ILE A 270 8.49 4.88 14.19
CA ILE A 270 9.64 5.78 14.20
C ILE A 270 10.90 4.93 14.10
N LYS A 271 11.67 5.14 13.04
CA LYS A 271 12.94 4.45 12.81
C LYS A 271 13.85 4.53 14.03
N GLY A 272 14.25 3.38 14.56
CA GLY A 272 15.12 3.27 15.73
C GLY A 272 14.42 3.22 17.09
N TYR A 273 13.08 3.25 17.11
CA TYR A 273 12.29 2.93 18.31
C TYR A 273 11.91 1.44 18.41
N GLY A 274 12.16 0.68 17.33
CA GLY A 274 11.79 -0.72 17.23
C GLY A 274 10.34 -0.92 16.78
N ILE A 275 9.99 -2.18 16.52
CA ILE A 275 8.63 -2.58 16.16
C ILE A 275 7.79 -2.66 17.43
N ILE A 276 6.64 -2.01 17.41
CA ILE A 276 5.66 -2.07 18.49
C ILE A 276 4.60 -3.11 18.12
N TRP A 277 4.42 -4.10 18.99
CA TRP A 277 3.54 -5.24 18.77
C TRP A 277 2.20 -5.06 19.48
N TYR A 278 1.12 -5.20 18.71
CA TYR A 278 -0.28 -5.11 19.16
C TYR A 278 -1.00 -6.43 18.97
N ASP A 279 -2.01 -6.68 19.81
CA ASP A 279 -2.91 -7.83 19.62
C ASP A 279 -3.74 -7.60 18.35
N ALA A 280 -3.69 -8.51 17.39
CA ALA A 280 -4.35 -8.33 16.10
C ALA A 280 -5.88 -8.20 16.23
N ASP A 281 -6.51 -8.93 17.15
CA ASP A 281 -7.97 -8.87 17.33
C ASP A 281 -8.41 -7.56 17.95
N LYS A 282 -7.65 -7.07 18.91
CA LYS A 282 -7.93 -5.79 19.56
C LYS A 282 -7.64 -4.63 18.63
N PHE A 283 -6.50 -4.68 17.95
CA PHE A 283 -6.05 -3.65 17.02
C PHE A 283 -6.99 -3.51 15.82
N TRP A 284 -7.51 -4.63 15.30
CA TRP A 284 -8.48 -4.62 14.19
C TRP A 284 -9.82 -3.97 14.55
N LYS A 285 -10.27 -4.10 15.80
CA LYS A 285 -11.58 -3.60 16.26
C LYS A 285 -11.51 -2.17 16.82
N HIS A 286 -10.33 -1.55 16.77
CA HIS A 286 -10.09 -0.26 17.38
C HIS A 286 -10.36 0.89 16.40
N ASP A 287 -11.65 1.21 16.24
CA ASP A 287 -12.15 2.32 15.42
C ASP A 287 -12.07 3.69 16.09
#